data_AF-A0A7G7BDN2-F1
#
_entry.id   AF-A0A7G7BDN2-F1
#
_cell.length_a   1.000
_cell.length_b   1.000
_cell.length_c   1.000
_cell.angle_alpha   90.00
_cell.angle_beta   90.00
_cell.angle_gamma   90.00
#
_symmetry.space_group_name_H-M   'P 1'
#
loop_
_entity.id
_entity.type
_entity.pdbx_description
1 polymer ?
#
loop_
_entity_poly.entity_id
_entity_poly.type
_entity_poly.pdbx_seq_one_letter_code
_entity_poly.pdbx_strand_id
1 'polypeptide(L)'
;MTHGTGVIAEIRADHREAQERIARLEALPVEDLRCRALADELTALLVRTAVAEETHVYPVVRERLGNGRELADQEVSAHTRIEEILKELEDLEADDPRFTEGLSTLKSVVSAQALDEEVRLLPELARACSEQELNTLGQLVRRTKETAPTRPHPSLPTAPPAITFVAPGVGFVDRLRDTLSGRPH
;
A
#
# COMPACT_ATOMS: atom_id res chain seq x y z
N MET A 1 -24.65 -8.15 12.34
CA MET A 1 -23.41 -7.35 12.40
C MET A 1 -22.32 -8.25 11.82
N THR A 2 -22.07 -8.14 10.52
CA THR A 2 -21.02 -8.92 9.86
C THR A 2 -19.69 -8.35 10.31
N HIS A 3 -18.99 -9.08 11.18
CA HIS A 3 -17.56 -8.85 11.36
C HIS A 3 -16.93 -9.03 9.99
N GLY A 4 -16.39 -7.95 9.42
CA GLY A 4 -15.86 -7.95 8.05
C GLY A 4 -14.93 -9.13 7.87
N THR A 5 -15.31 -10.09 7.03
CA THR A 5 -14.48 -11.20 6.60
C THR A 5 -13.88 -10.85 5.25
N GLY A 6 -12.69 -11.39 4.94
CA GLY A 6 -12.00 -11.12 3.67
C GLY A 6 -11.16 -9.85 3.69
N VAL A 7 -10.96 -9.26 2.51
CA VAL A 7 -9.95 -8.21 2.28
C VAL A 7 -10.13 -6.96 3.16
N ILE A 8 -11.37 -6.61 3.50
CA ILE A 8 -11.65 -5.43 4.35
C ILE A 8 -11.07 -5.60 5.75
N ALA A 9 -11.13 -6.81 6.33
CA ALA A 9 -10.54 -7.06 7.63
C ALA A 9 -9.02 -7.09 7.59
N GLU A 10 -8.44 -7.59 6.50
CA GLU A 10 -6.99 -7.61 6.28
C GLU A 10 -6.43 -6.19 6.24
N ILE A 11 -6.99 -5.33 5.38
CA ILE A 11 -6.54 -3.94 5.23
C ILE A 11 -6.68 -3.18 6.57
N ARG A 12 -7.82 -3.32 7.26
CA ARG A 12 -8.00 -2.70 8.59
C ARG A 12 -7.03 -3.26 9.64
N ALA A 13 -6.62 -4.52 9.53
CA ALA A 13 -5.62 -5.08 10.43
C ALA A 13 -4.25 -4.47 10.17
N ASP A 14 -3.89 -4.30 8.90
CA ASP A 14 -2.63 -3.67 8.49
C ASP A 14 -2.56 -2.20 8.94
N HIS A 15 -3.66 -1.45 8.82
CA HIS A 15 -3.74 -0.07 9.33
C HIS A 15 -3.50 0.00 10.83
N ARG A 16 -4.16 -0.87 11.62
CA ARG A 16 -3.95 -0.91 13.07
C ARG A 16 -2.51 -1.28 13.41
N GLU A 17 -1.95 -2.27 12.72
CA GLU A 17 -0.58 -2.70 12.96
C GLU A 17 0.43 -1.58 12.62
N ALA A 18 0.22 -0.85 11.52
CA ALA A 18 1.04 0.30 11.15
C ALA A 18 0.97 1.41 12.20
N GLN A 19 -0.24 1.77 12.65
CA GLN A 19 -0.44 2.77 13.70
C GLN A 19 0.21 2.35 15.03
N GLU A 20 0.10 1.08 15.41
CA GLU A 20 0.75 0.56 16.63
C GLU A 20 2.28 0.63 16.53
N ARG A 21 2.87 0.28 15.38
CA ARG A 21 4.33 0.34 15.17
C ARG A 21 4.83 1.79 15.18
N ILE A 22 4.10 2.71 14.54
CA ILE A 22 4.39 4.15 14.59
C ILE A 22 4.33 4.67 16.03
N ALA A 23 3.28 4.32 16.79
CA ALA A 23 3.15 4.75 18.18
C ALA A 23 4.28 4.20 19.08
N ARG A 24 4.73 2.96 18.82
CA ARG A 24 5.90 2.39 19.50
C ARG A 24 7.19 3.15 19.17
N LEU A 25 7.40 3.52 17.91
CA LEU A 25 8.54 4.32 17.48
C LEU A 25 8.57 5.70 18.14
N GLU A 26 7.43 6.40 18.17
CA GLU A 26 7.33 7.72 18.83
C GLU A 26 7.55 7.67 20.36
N ALA A 27 7.30 6.51 20.99
CA ALA A 27 7.49 6.31 22.42
C ALA A 27 8.93 5.97 22.81
N LEU A 28 9.80 5.65 21.84
CA LEU A 28 11.20 5.34 22.11
C LEU A 28 12.07 6.61 22.22
N PRO A 29 13.09 6.60 23.10
CA PRO A 29 14.14 7.61 23.05
C PRO A 29 14.87 7.58 21.70
N VAL A 30 15.30 8.75 21.24
CA VAL A 30 16.00 8.95 19.97
C VAL A 30 17.28 8.09 19.87
N GLU A 31 17.99 7.87 20.98
CA GLU A 31 19.22 7.05 20.99
C GLU A 31 18.97 5.54 21.16
N ASP A 32 17.72 5.07 21.19
CA ASP A 32 17.41 3.65 21.38
C ASP A 32 17.76 2.84 20.13
N LEU A 33 18.66 1.87 20.27
CA LEU A 33 19.09 0.98 19.18
C LEU A 33 17.92 0.20 18.54
N ARG A 34 16.76 0.10 19.21
CA ARG A 34 15.55 -0.53 18.67
C ARG A 34 14.82 0.35 17.67
N CYS A 35 15.06 1.66 17.64
CA CYS A 35 14.41 2.59 16.70
C CYS A 35 14.62 2.15 15.25
N ARG A 36 15.85 1.81 14.87
CA ARG A 36 16.15 1.37 13.50
C ARG A 36 15.45 0.06 13.15
N ALA A 37 15.50 -0.93 14.04
CA ALA A 37 14.86 -2.23 13.81
C ALA A 37 13.33 -2.08 13.66
N LEU A 38 12.70 -1.27 14.50
CA LEU A 38 11.26 -1.00 14.41
C LEU A 38 10.87 -0.18 13.18
N ALA A 39 11.74 0.74 12.74
CA ALA A 39 11.54 1.50 11.51
C ALA A 39 11.62 0.57 10.28
N ASP A 40 12.64 -0.30 10.20
CA ASP A 40 12.76 -1.30 9.13
C ASP A 40 11.55 -2.26 9.12
N GLU A 41 11.06 -2.63 10.30
CA GLU A 41 9.85 -3.42 10.49
C GLU A 41 8.59 -2.69 9.98
N LEU A 42 8.43 -1.40 10.29
CA LEU A 42 7.34 -0.56 9.78
C LEU A 42 7.42 -0.41 8.25
N THR A 43 8.61 -0.15 7.71
CA THR A 43 8.87 -0.08 6.28
C THR A 43 8.43 -1.36 5.59
N ALA A 44 8.83 -2.53 6.11
CA ALA A 44 8.46 -3.81 5.55
C ALA A 44 6.95 -4.03 5.56
N LEU A 45 6.24 -3.62 6.63
CA LEU A 45 4.78 -3.72 6.69
C LEU A 45 4.13 -2.85 5.62
N LEU A 46 4.47 -1.55 5.57
CA LEU A 46 3.86 -0.58 4.66
C LEU A 46 4.09 -0.94 3.18
N VAL A 47 5.33 -1.32 2.82
CA VAL A 47 5.67 -1.72 1.45
C VAL A 47 4.88 -2.95 1.02
N ARG A 48 4.76 -3.96 1.90
CA ARG A 48 4.04 -5.20 1.58
C ARG A 48 2.54 -4.98 1.43
N THR A 49 1.96 -4.15 2.28
CA THR A 49 0.54 -3.77 2.21
C THR A 49 0.26 -3.00 0.93
N ALA A 50 1.07 -1.98 0.61
CA ALA A 50 0.92 -1.20 -0.61
C ALA A 50 1.00 -2.08 -1.88
N VAL A 51 2.00 -2.97 -1.97
CA VAL A 51 2.14 -3.90 -3.10
C VAL A 51 0.91 -4.81 -3.22
N ALA A 52 0.38 -5.32 -2.11
CA ALA A 52 -0.77 -6.21 -2.13
C ALA A 52 -2.05 -5.50 -2.58
N GLU A 53 -2.29 -4.27 -2.11
CA GLU A 53 -3.46 -3.46 -2.45
C GLU A 53 -3.42 -2.98 -3.89
N GLU A 54 -2.28 -2.49 -4.35
CA GLU A 54 -2.10 -2.06 -5.75
C GLU A 54 -2.22 -3.21 -6.75
N THR A 55 -1.79 -4.41 -6.35
CA THR A 55 -1.86 -5.60 -7.22
C THR A 55 -3.27 -6.16 -7.32
N HIS A 56 -4.05 -6.17 -6.23
CA HIS A 56 -5.31 -6.92 -6.16
C HIS A 56 -6.55 -6.08 -5.88
N VAL A 57 -6.44 -5.05 -5.04
CA VAL A 57 -7.59 -4.30 -4.53
C VAL A 57 -7.94 -3.17 -5.49
N TYR A 58 -6.97 -2.32 -5.82
CA TYR A 58 -7.21 -1.15 -6.65
C TYR A 58 -7.66 -1.46 -8.09
N PRO A 59 -7.23 -2.55 -8.74
CA PRO A 59 -7.82 -2.96 -10.02
C PRO A 59 -9.32 -3.25 -9.91
N VAL A 60 -9.75 -3.93 -8.84
CA VAL A 60 -11.18 -4.21 -8.60
C VAL A 60 -11.93 -2.94 -8.28
N VAL A 61 -11.35 -2.04 -7.47
CA VAL A 61 -11.92 -0.71 -7.20
C VAL A 61 -12.18 0.05 -8.50
N ARG A 62 -11.20 0.09 -9.41
CA ARG A 62 -11.31 0.75 -10.72
C ARG A 62 -12.40 0.15 -11.60
N GLU A 63 -12.57 -1.18 -11.56
CA GLU A 63 -13.55 -1.89 -12.38
C GLU A 63 -14.98 -1.77 -11.83
N ARG A 64 -15.13 -1.85 -10.51
CA ARG A 64 -16.45 -2.03 -9.87
C ARG A 64 -17.11 -0.73 -9.42
N LEU A 65 -16.34 0.31 -9.10
CA LEU A 65 -16.88 1.56 -8.55
C LEU A 65 -17.00 2.65 -9.62
N GLY A 66 -18.09 3.41 -9.58
CA GLY A 66 -18.34 4.49 -10.55
C GLY A 66 -17.28 5.60 -10.55
N ASN A 67 -16.70 5.91 -9.39
CA ASN A 67 -15.55 6.81 -9.21
C ASN A 67 -14.25 6.05 -8.88
N GLY A 68 -14.19 4.75 -9.20
CA GLY A 68 -13.11 3.86 -8.79
C GLY A 68 -11.73 4.26 -9.30
N ARG A 69 -11.65 4.88 -10.48
CA ARG A 69 -10.39 5.39 -11.03
C ARG A 69 -9.79 6.50 -10.16
N GLU A 70 -10.60 7.47 -9.77
CA GLU A 70 -10.17 8.59 -8.94
C GLU A 70 -9.76 8.11 -7.54
N LEU A 71 -10.58 7.23 -6.92
CA LEU A 71 -10.27 6.64 -5.62
C LEU A 71 -8.93 5.89 -5.66
N ALA A 72 -8.74 4.99 -6.62
CA ALA A 72 -7.51 4.22 -6.73
C ALA A 72 -6.29 5.08 -7.09
N ASP A 73 -6.44 6.13 -7.92
CA ASP A 73 -5.34 7.06 -8.24
C ASP A 73 -4.92 7.89 -7.00
N GLN A 74 -5.88 8.26 -6.15
CA GLN A 74 -5.62 8.95 -4.88
C GLN A 74 -4.80 8.07 -3.93
N GLU A 75 -5.21 6.82 -3.72
CA GLU A 75 -4.49 5.90 -2.82
C GLU A 75 -3.09 5.53 -3.33
N VAL A 76 -2.92 5.28 -4.63
CA VAL A 76 -1.58 5.05 -5.23
C VAL A 76 -0.67 6.27 -5.03
N SER A 77 -1.23 7.48 -5.09
CA SER A 77 -0.46 8.71 -4.82
C SER A 77 -0.04 8.80 -3.35
N ALA A 78 -0.89 8.36 -2.42
CA ALA A 78 -0.55 8.26 -1.00
C ALA A 78 0.56 7.24 -0.74
N HIS A 79 0.49 6.04 -1.35
CA HIS A 79 1.55 5.04 -1.30
C HIS A 79 2.88 5.55 -1.86
N THR A 80 2.84 6.25 -2.99
CA THR A 80 4.04 6.88 -3.56
C THR A 80 4.66 7.86 -2.56
N ARG A 81 3.83 8.68 -1.90
CA ARG A 81 4.31 9.63 -0.88
C ARG A 81 4.89 8.93 0.34
N ILE A 82 4.29 7.83 0.78
CA ILE A 82 4.81 7.00 1.87
C ILE A 82 6.17 6.40 1.48
N GLU A 83 6.29 5.86 0.27
CA GLU A 83 7.54 5.28 -0.25
C GLU A 83 8.68 6.32 -0.25
N GLU A 84 8.41 7.54 -0.72
CA GLU A 84 9.37 8.65 -0.68
C GLU A 84 9.87 8.94 0.74
N ILE A 85 8.95 9.05 1.70
CA ILE A 85 9.30 9.34 3.10
C ILE A 85 10.09 8.17 3.71
N LEU A 86 9.69 6.92 3.44
CA LEU A 86 10.42 5.74 3.94
C LEU A 86 11.85 5.70 3.40
N LYS A 87 12.04 6.06 2.12
CA LYS A 87 13.37 6.14 1.53
C LYS A 87 14.21 7.25 2.15
N GLU A 88 13.63 8.43 2.38
CA GLU A 88 14.31 9.50 3.11
C GLU A 88 14.73 9.06 4.52
N LEU A 89 13.86 8.34 5.23
CA LEU A 89 14.16 7.78 6.56
C LEU A 89 15.21 6.68 6.53
N GLU A 90 15.32 5.90 5.44
CA GLU A 90 16.34 4.86 5.32
C GLU A 90 17.76 5.43 5.32
N ASP A 91 17.95 6.62 4.73
CA ASP A 91 19.25 7.30 4.61
C ASP A 91 19.65 8.10 5.87
N LEU A 92 18.77 8.17 6.88
CA LEU A 92 18.99 8.92 8.11
C LEU A 92 19.39 8.01 9.27
N GLU A 93 20.30 8.50 10.11
CA GLU A 93 20.60 7.92 11.41
C GLU A 93 19.46 8.22 12.40
N ALA A 94 19.24 7.31 13.36
CA ALA A 94 18.15 7.44 14.32
C ALA A 94 18.26 8.68 15.21
N ASP A 95 19.46 9.20 15.43
CA ASP A 95 19.74 10.41 16.20
C ASP A 95 19.69 11.72 15.40
N ASP A 96 19.41 11.65 14.10
CA ASP A 96 19.21 12.83 13.26
C ASP A 96 17.82 13.45 13.56
N PRO A 97 17.74 14.76 13.88
CA PRO A 97 16.45 15.44 14.07
C PRO A 97 15.48 15.27 12.89
N ARG A 98 16.01 15.13 11.66
CA ARG A 98 15.23 14.88 10.45
C ARG A 98 14.51 13.53 10.48
N PHE A 99 15.04 12.54 11.21
CA PHE A 99 14.39 11.25 11.39
C PHE A 99 13.07 11.41 12.14
N THR A 100 13.06 12.21 13.20
CA THR A 100 11.85 12.46 14.00
C THR A 100 10.80 13.25 13.18
N GLU A 101 11.23 14.23 12.40
CA GLU A 101 10.35 14.98 11.49
C GLU A 101 9.76 14.08 10.38
N GLY A 102 10.60 13.23 9.77
CA GLY A 102 10.16 12.26 8.77
C GLY A 102 9.17 11.26 9.34
N LEU A 103 9.38 10.76 10.57
CA LEU A 103 8.45 9.86 11.25
C LEU A 103 7.09 10.53 11.55
N SER A 104 7.10 11.79 11.97
CA SER A 104 5.87 12.57 12.18
C SER A 104 5.10 12.80 10.87
N THR A 105 5.83 13.06 9.78
CA THR A 105 5.26 13.20 8.45
C THR A 105 4.67 11.87 7.97
N LEU A 106 5.43 10.77 8.11
CA LEU A 106 4.98 9.41 7.77
C LEU A 106 3.69 9.07 8.50
N LYS A 107 3.63 9.30 9.82
CA LYS A 107 2.43 9.08 10.62
C LYS A 107 1.23 9.83 10.08
N SER A 108 1.41 11.09 9.72
CA SER A 108 0.33 11.94 9.22
C SER A 108 -0.21 11.40 7.90
N VAL A 109 0.67 11.02 6.97
CA VAL A 109 0.28 10.48 5.65
C VAL A 109 -0.39 9.11 5.80
N VAL A 110 0.21 8.17 6.53
CA VAL A 110 -0.35 6.82 6.76
C VAL A 110 -1.70 6.90 7.46
N SER A 111 -1.85 7.77 8.46
CA SER A 111 -3.14 7.92 9.17
C SER A 111 -4.21 8.53 8.29
N ALA A 112 -3.85 9.47 7.42
CA ALA A 112 -4.78 10.09 6.49
C ALA A 112 -5.25 9.09 5.42
N GLN A 113 -4.32 8.32 4.84
CA GLN A 113 -4.64 7.25 3.89
C GLN A 113 -5.58 6.21 4.53
N ALA A 114 -5.19 5.64 5.67
CA ALA A 114 -5.98 4.63 6.35
C ALA A 114 -7.41 5.11 6.65
N LEU A 115 -7.57 6.38 7.03
CA LEU A 115 -8.87 6.99 7.26
C LEU A 115 -9.68 7.13 5.96
N ASP A 116 -9.07 7.61 4.87
CA ASP A 116 -9.74 7.74 3.58
C ASP A 116 -10.23 6.37 3.10
N GLU A 117 -9.37 5.35 3.15
CA GLU A 117 -9.73 4.00 2.74
C GLU A 117 -10.86 3.43 3.61
N GLU A 118 -10.77 3.56 4.93
CA GLU A 118 -11.77 2.99 5.84
C GLU A 118 -13.15 3.66 5.77
N VAL A 119 -13.20 4.95 5.41
CA VAL A 119 -14.43 5.75 5.35
C VAL A 119 -15.02 5.80 3.95
N ARG A 120 -14.19 5.82 2.90
CA ARG A 120 -14.62 6.01 1.52
C ARG A 120 -14.47 4.73 0.71
N LEU A 121 -13.26 4.19 0.59
CA LEU A 121 -12.98 3.10 -0.35
C LEU A 121 -13.58 1.76 0.11
N LEU A 122 -13.25 1.30 1.32
CA LEU A 122 -13.64 -0.02 1.82
C LEU A 122 -15.16 -0.21 1.94
N PRO A 123 -15.96 0.78 2.38
CA PRO A 123 -17.42 0.64 2.39
C PRO A 123 -18.03 0.52 0.99
N GLU A 124 -17.50 1.25 0.00
CA GLU A 124 -17.97 1.14 -1.39
C GLU A 124 -17.57 -0.21 -2.00
N LEU A 125 -16.35 -0.67 -1.75
CA LEU A 125 -15.91 -2.01 -2.16
C LEU A 125 -16.79 -3.11 -1.55
N ALA A 126 -17.17 -2.97 -0.27
CA ALA A 126 -18.06 -3.90 0.42
C ALA A 126 -19.46 -3.99 -0.21
N ARG A 127 -19.95 -2.89 -0.80
CA ARG A 127 -21.26 -2.83 -1.47
C ARG A 127 -21.18 -3.37 -2.90
N ALA A 128 -20.05 -3.20 -3.56
CA ALA A 128 -19.87 -3.56 -4.96
C ALA A 128 -19.46 -5.02 -5.19
N CYS A 129 -18.90 -5.69 -4.18
CA CYS A 129 -18.42 -7.07 -4.27
C CYS A 129 -19.25 -8.03 -3.43
N SER A 130 -19.36 -9.27 -3.89
CA SER A 130 -19.90 -10.38 -3.10
C SER A 130 -18.95 -10.79 -1.97
N GLU A 131 -19.48 -11.43 -0.94
CA GLU A 131 -18.66 -11.97 0.16
C GLU A 131 -17.58 -12.95 -0.33
N GLN A 132 -17.89 -13.75 -1.36
CA GLN A 132 -16.91 -14.66 -1.96
C GLN A 132 -15.75 -13.91 -2.62
N GLU A 133 -16.03 -12.85 -3.38
CA GLU A 133 -15.00 -12.01 -3.99
C GLU A 133 -14.13 -11.33 -2.93
N LEU A 134 -14.74 -10.76 -1.88
CA LEU A 134 -14.00 -10.13 -0.77
C LEU A 134 -13.09 -11.14 -0.05
N ASN A 135 -13.55 -12.38 0.14
CA ASN A 135 -12.76 -13.45 0.72
C ASN A 135 -11.60 -13.89 -0.18
N THR A 136 -11.83 -14.00 -1.49
CA THR A 136 -10.78 -14.30 -2.47
C THR A 136 -9.72 -13.19 -2.50
N LEU A 137 -10.12 -11.93 -2.53
CA LEU A 137 -9.20 -10.79 -2.45
C LEU A 137 -8.37 -10.84 -1.15
N GLY A 138 -8.99 -11.16 -0.02
CA GLY A 138 -8.26 -11.29 1.24
C GLY A 138 -7.20 -12.39 1.21
N GLN A 139 -7.46 -13.51 0.54
CA GLN A 139 -6.47 -14.58 0.35
C GLN A 139 -5.31 -14.13 -0.55
N LEU A 140 -5.60 -13.40 -1.63
CA LEU A 140 -4.58 -12.86 -2.54
C LEU A 140 -3.68 -11.84 -1.84
N VAL A 141 -4.28 -10.91 -1.08
CA VAL A 141 -3.56 -9.90 -0.29
C VAL A 141 -2.63 -10.58 0.71
N ARG A 142 -3.11 -11.55 1.50
CA ARG A 142 -2.26 -12.29 2.46
C ARG A 142 -1.08 -12.99 1.78
N ARG A 143 -1.33 -13.71 0.68
CA ARG A 143 -0.27 -14.41 -0.06
C ARG A 143 0.75 -13.47 -0.68
N THR A 144 0.31 -12.33 -1.22
CA THR A 144 1.23 -11.35 -1.77
C THR A 144 2.10 -10.73 -0.67
N LYS A 145 1.55 -10.41 0.51
CA LYS A 145 2.35 -9.90 1.64
C LYS A 145 3.45 -10.85 2.11
N GLU A 146 3.26 -12.17 2.00
CA GLU A 146 4.28 -13.16 2.37
C GLU A 146 5.51 -13.12 1.44
N THR A 147 5.32 -12.74 0.18
CA THR A 147 6.36 -12.77 -0.87
C THR A 147 6.78 -11.38 -1.35
N ALA A 148 6.05 -10.33 -0.97
CA ALA A 148 6.32 -8.96 -1.37
C ALA A 148 7.64 -8.43 -0.75
N PRO A 149 8.30 -7.49 -1.46
CA PRO A 149 9.52 -6.84 -0.98
C PRO A 149 9.32 -6.20 0.39
N THR A 150 10.41 -6.12 1.16
CA THR A 150 10.41 -5.48 2.49
C THR A 150 11.01 -4.08 2.49
N ARG A 151 11.41 -3.56 1.32
CA ARG A 151 12.05 -2.25 1.18
C ARG A 151 11.52 -1.48 -0.03
N PRO A 152 11.44 -0.15 0.06
CA PRO A 152 11.11 0.72 -1.05
C PRO A 152 12.25 0.68 -2.08
N HIS A 153 12.03 0.04 -3.22
CA HIS A 153 13.02 -0.02 -4.29
C HIS A 153 12.38 0.30 -5.65
N PRO A 154 12.87 1.32 -6.38
CA PRO A 154 12.28 1.82 -7.64
C PRO A 154 12.54 0.90 -8.84
N SER A 155 12.77 -0.40 -8.64
CA SER A 155 13.28 -1.29 -9.69
C SER A 155 12.52 -2.61 -9.84
N LEU A 156 11.36 -2.75 -9.21
CA LEU A 156 10.45 -3.83 -9.56
C LEU A 156 9.40 -3.27 -10.53
N PRO A 157 9.29 -3.83 -11.75
CA PRO A 157 8.14 -3.57 -12.60
C PRO A 157 6.89 -3.83 -11.75
N THR A 158 5.96 -2.88 -11.72
CA THR A 158 4.61 -3.05 -11.16
C THR A 158 3.84 -4.04 -12.03
N ALA A 159 4.27 -5.30 -12.04
CA ALA A 159 3.63 -6.43 -12.68
C ALA A 159 4.25 -7.71 -12.10
N PRO A 160 3.47 -8.60 -11.44
CA PRO A 160 3.95 -9.95 -11.21
C PRO A 160 4.20 -10.64 -12.57
N PRO A 161 5.30 -11.41 -12.75
CA PRO A 161 5.37 -12.31 -13.89
C PRO A 161 4.38 -13.44 -13.65
N ALA A 162 3.35 -13.49 -14.49
CA ALA A 162 2.38 -14.58 -14.63
C ALA A 162 1.38 -14.79 -13.48
N ILE A 163 0.26 -14.05 -13.52
CA ILE A 163 -1.06 -14.70 -13.59
C ILE A 163 -1.90 -13.92 -14.62
N THR A 164 -1.99 -14.45 -15.83
CA THR A 164 -2.94 -13.98 -16.85
C THR A 164 -4.35 -14.30 -16.36
N PHE A 165 -5.02 -13.35 -15.71
CA PHE A 165 -6.48 -13.40 -15.65
C PHE A 165 -7.01 -12.84 -16.97
N VAL A 166 -7.49 -13.73 -17.84
CA VAL A 166 -8.22 -13.35 -19.04
C VAL A 166 -9.65 -12.99 -18.60
N ALA A 167 -9.89 -11.71 -18.35
CA ALA A 167 -11.25 -11.15 -18.37
C ALA A 167 -11.51 -10.58 -19.79
N PRO A 168 -12.60 -10.95 -20.47
CA PRO A 168 -12.92 -10.41 -21.78
C PRO A 168 -13.52 -9.00 -21.59
N GLY A 169 -12.70 -7.97 -21.78
CA GLY A 169 -13.19 -6.59 -21.81
C GLY A 169 -12.15 -5.56 -21.39
N VAL A 170 -11.53 -4.92 -22.39
CA VAL A 170 -11.03 -3.54 -22.38
C VAL A 170 -10.31 -3.08 -21.09
N GLY A 171 -9.00 -3.28 -21.05
CA GLY A 171 -8.15 -2.73 -19.99
C GLY A 171 -6.66 -3.00 -20.12
N PHE A 172 -6.15 -3.15 -21.35
CA PHE A 172 -4.71 -3.26 -21.62
C PHE A 172 -4.43 -2.43 -22.86
N VAL A 173 -3.76 -1.30 -22.69
CA VAL A 173 -2.78 -0.62 -23.56
C VAL A 173 -2.90 0.88 -23.29
N ASP A 174 -2.19 1.41 -22.29
CA ASP A 174 -1.81 2.83 -22.35
C ASP A 174 -0.48 3.20 -21.69
N ARG A 175 0.31 2.22 -21.21
CA ARG A 175 1.69 2.48 -20.74
C ARG A 175 2.76 1.55 -21.31
N LEU A 176 2.42 0.70 -22.27
CA LEU A 176 3.36 -0.13 -23.04
C LEU A 176 3.84 0.53 -24.33
N ARG A 177 3.37 1.74 -24.67
CA ARG A 177 3.74 2.44 -25.91
C ARG A 177 4.96 3.37 -25.76
N ASP A 178 5.25 3.87 -24.56
CA ASP A 178 6.27 4.91 -24.38
C ASP A 178 7.70 4.42 -24.10
N THR A 179 7.91 3.12 -23.94
CA THR A 179 9.27 2.54 -23.77
C THR A 179 9.76 1.73 -24.97
N LEU A 180 8.95 1.58 -26.03
CA LEU A 180 9.31 0.85 -27.25
C LEU A 180 9.39 1.72 -28.52
N SER A 181 9.08 3.01 -28.43
CA SER A 181 9.18 3.92 -29.59
C SER A 181 10.51 4.67 -29.64
N GLY A 182 11.62 3.99 -29.33
CA GLY A 182 12.97 4.48 -29.61
C GLY A 182 13.04 5.01 -31.04
N ARG A 183 13.00 6.34 -31.18
CA ARG A 183 13.18 7.05 -32.45
C ARG A 183 14.01 8.31 -32.20
N PRO A 184 15.08 8.51 -32.99
CA PRO A 184 16.02 9.61 -32.79
C PRO A 184 15.51 10.89 -33.43
N HIS A 185 15.89 12.02 -32.83
CA HIS A 185 16.28 13.22 -33.55
C HIS A 185 17.59 13.74 -32.95
#